data_AF-A0A4R8KY78-F1
#
_entry.id   AF-A0A4R8KY78-F1
#
_cell.length_a   1.000
_cell.length_b   1.000
_cell.length_c   1.000
_cell.angle_alpha   90.00
_cell.angle_beta   90.00
_cell.angle_gamma   90.00
#
_symmetry.space_group_name_H-M   'P 1'
#
loop_
_entity.id
_entity.type
_entity.pdbx_description
1 polymer ?
#
loop_
_entity_poly.entity_id
_entity_poly.type
_entity_poly.pdbx_seq_one_letter_code
_entity_poly.pdbx_strand_id
1 'polypeptide(L)'
;MNSTLLAWLKTLSRVCGFETADSFPPGHPYARTRWNAAYFDIASDVKPDEMERRICAAIANTPSVFAYISNPTPRMQRALLSVIHDRLRRQPGAGATDLVLLLINAYASPHITEAVPGLRTLIFNTEHEDTNLRVHAILELLVGTPRGLDVIDM
;
A
#
# COMPACT_ATOMS: atom_id res chain seq x y z
N MET A 1 23.02 7.29 21.95
CA MET A 1 23.66 8.43 21.24
C MET A 1 23.75 8.27 19.72
N ASN A 2 23.74 7.06 19.15
CA ASN A 2 23.80 6.88 17.68
C ASN A 2 22.52 7.31 16.92
N SER A 3 21.36 7.30 17.57
CA SER A 3 20.07 7.53 16.89
C SER A 3 19.88 8.97 16.43
N THR A 4 20.34 9.95 17.21
CA THR A 4 20.19 11.38 16.88
C THR A 4 21.07 11.79 15.71
N LEU A 5 22.31 11.27 15.66
CA LEU A 5 23.27 11.57 14.59
C LEU A 5 22.85 10.91 13.27
N LEU A 6 22.33 9.67 13.32
CA LEU A 6 21.71 9.01 12.16
C LEU A 6 20.45 9.76 11.66
N ALA A 7 19.61 10.27 12.56
CA ALA A 7 18.46 11.07 12.18
C ALA A 7 18.88 12.39 11.49
N TRP A 8 19.91 13.06 12.01
CA TRP A 8 20.46 14.28 11.42
C TRP A 8 21.10 14.02 10.05
N LEU A 9 21.88 12.95 9.90
CA LEU A 9 22.46 12.54 8.61
C LEU A 9 21.37 12.22 7.58
N LYS A 10 20.33 11.47 7.95
CA LYS A 10 19.18 11.23 7.07
C LYS A 10 18.45 12.51 6.68
N THR A 11 18.35 13.47 7.62
CA THR A 11 17.70 14.75 7.36
C THR A 11 18.53 15.58 6.37
N LEU A 12 19.85 15.66 6.57
CA LEU A 12 20.75 16.37 5.66
C LEU A 12 20.83 15.69 4.28
N SER A 13 20.89 14.36 4.24
CA SER A 13 20.89 13.60 2.99
C SER A 13 19.61 13.82 2.17
N ARG A 14 18.45 13.87 2.84
CA ARG A 14 17.16 14.24 2.21
C ARG A 14 17.13 15.66 1.68
N VAL A 15 17.66 16.61 2.45
CA VAL A 15 17.73 18.02 2.03
C VAL A 15 18.65 18.21 0.83
N CYS A 16 19.69 17.39 0.72
CA CYS A 16 20.66 17.44 -0.37
C CYS A 16 20.35 16.51 -1.56
N GLY A 17 19.29 15.69 -1.49
CA GLY A 17 18.87 14.80 -2.59
C GLY A 17 19.81 13.61 -2.86
N PHE A 18 20.71 13.27 -1.95
CA PHE A 18 21.75 12.25 -2.17
C PHE A 18 21.27 10.80 -1.96
N GLU A 19 20.09 10.62 -1.36
CA GLU A 19 19.50 9.31 -1.08
C GLU A 19 18.17 9.10 -1.80
N THR A 20 17.93 7.86 -2.23
CA THR A 20 16.61 7.38 -2.61
C THR A 20 15.70 7.41 -1.38
N ALA A 21 14.54 8.04 -1.50
CA ALA A 21 13.55 8.12 -0.45
C ALA A 21 13.08 6.71 -0.06
N ASP A 22 12.89 6.48 1.24
CA ASP A 22 12.37 5.24 1.84
C ASP A 22 11.04 5.48 2.60
N SER A 23 10.57 6.72 2.65
CA SER A 23 9.36 7.19 3.34
C SER A 23 9.05 8.64 2.99
N PHE A 24 7.81 9.05 3.27
CA PHE A 24 7.41 10.45 3.21
C PHE A 24 8.19 11.32 4.21
N PRO A 25 8.29 12.64 3.98
CA PRO A 25 8.96 13.55 4.89
C PRO A 25 8.27 13.62 6.26
N PRO A 26 9.01 14.01 7.32
CA PRO A 26 8.42 14.26 8.64
C PRO A 26 7.28 15.28 8.56
N GLY A 27 6.21 15.06 9.33
CA GLY A 27 5.02 15.92 9.32
C GLY A 27 3.97 15.57 8.27
N HIS A 28 4.28 14.68 7.32
CA HIS A 28 3.27 14.16 6.39
C HIS A 28 2.24 13.27 7.12
N PRO A 29 0.94 13.32 6.77
CA PRO A 29 -0.09 12.45 7.38
C PRO A 29 0.27 10.96 7.35
N TYR A 30 0.97 10.55 6.29
CA TYR A 30 1.41 9.18 6.08
C TYR A 30 2.91 8.97 6.34
N ALA A 31 3.56 9.75 7.22
CA ALA A 31 4.99 9.62 7.51
C ALA A 31 5.44 8.24 8.04
N ARG A 32 4.49 7.38 8.46
CA ARG A 32 4.72 5.99 8.85
C ARG A 32 4.80 5.01 7.67
N THR A 33 4.40 5.43 6.49
CA THR A 33 4.56 4.63 5.26
C THR A 33 6.03 4.53 4.92
N ARG A 34 6.49 3.30 4.76
CA ARG A 34 7.88 2.96 4.40
C ARG A 34 7.85 2.11 3.15
N TRP A 35 8.84 2.27 2.28
CA TRP A 35 9.02 1.42 1.12
C TRP A 35 10.48 1.07 0.93
N ASN A 36 10.74 -0.03 0.25
CA ASN A 36 12.11 -0.43 -0.08
C ASN A 36 12.63 0.35 -1.29
N ALA A 37 13.62 1.20 -1.07
CA ALA A 37 14.26 2.03 -2.10
C ALA A 37 14.81 1.22 -3.31
N ALA A 38 15.15 -0.06 -3.14
CA ALA A 38 15.60 -0.91 -4.25
C ALA A 38 14.50 -1.19 -5.30
N TYR A 39 13.23 -1.12 -4.90
CA TYR A 39 12.08 -1.32 -5.78
C TYR A 39 11.42 -0.01 -6.21
N PHE A 40 11.70 1.09 -5.49
CA PHE A 40 11.14 2.41 -5.74
C PHE A 40 12.26 3.44 -5.78
N ASP A 41 12.84 3.64 -6.96
CA ASP A 41 13.88 4.64 -7.18
C ASP A 41 13.27 6.05 -7.28
N ILE A 42 13.05 6.66 -6.12
CA ILE A 42 12.48 7.99 -5.96
C ILE A 42 13.49 8.87 -5.24
N ALA A 43 13.95 9.94 -5.88
CA ALA A 43 14.84 10.90 -5.24
C ALA A 43 14.17 11.58 -4.03
N SER A 44 14.95 11.90 -3.00
CA SER A 44 14.44 12.43 -1.72
C SER A 44 13.94 13.87 -1.78
N ASP A 45 14.28 14.63 -2.82
CA ASP A 45 13.82 15.99 -3.10
C ASP A 45 12.46 16.05 -3.80
N VAL A 46 11.93 14.90 -4.23
CA VAL A 46 10.62 14.79 -4.88
C VAL A 46 9.51 15.17 -3.90
N LYS A 47 8.53 15.95 -4.35
CA LYS A 47 7.38 16.34 -3.51
C LYS A 47 6.56 15.12 -3.06
N PRO A 48 5.98 15.11 -1.84
CA PRO A 48 5.23 13.95 -1.32
C PRO A 48 4.14 13.42 -2.25
N ASP A 49 3.32 14.30 -2.83
CA ASP A 49 2.25 13.91 -3.76
C ASP A 49 2.82 13.20 -5.00
N GLU A 50 3.99 13.64 -5.45
CA GLU A 50 4.68 13.03 -6.59
C GLU A 50 5.30 11.68 -6.21
N MET A 51 5.85 11.54 -5.01
CA MET A 51 6.29 10.25 -4.48
C MET A 51 5.14 9.25 -4.47
N GLU A 52 3.98 9.65 -3.91
CA GLU A 52 2.80 8.79 -3.84
C GLU A 52 2.28 8.41 -5.23
N ARG A 53 2.22 9.36 -6.18
CA ARG A 53 1.84 9.09 -7.56
C ARG A 53 2.75 8.07 -8.23
N ARG A 54 4.07 8.19 -8.08
CA ARG A 54 5.04 7.24 -8.64
C ARG A 54 4.90 5.84 -8.05
N ILE A 55 4.68 5.74 -6.74
CA ILE A 55 4.44 4.46 -6.07
C ILE A 55 3.13 3.84 -6.58
N CYS A 56 2.05 4.62 -6.68
CA CYS A 56 0.77 4.13 -7.22
C CYS A 56 0.93 3.63 -8.67
N ALA A 57 1.68 4.34 -9.50
CA ALA A 57 1.98 3.92 -10.87
C ALA A 57 2.80 2.63 -10.91
N ALA A 58 3.80 2.49 -10.02
CA ALA A 58 4.58 1.26 -9.89
C ALA A 58 3.73 0.07 -9.46
N ILE A 59 2.79 0.25 -8.52
CA ILE A 59 1.82 -0.79 -8.12
C ILE A 59 0.92 -1.18 -9.29
N ALA A 60 0.43 -0.21 -10.06
CA ALA A 60 -0.43 -0.49 -11.22
C ALA A 60 0.30 -1.30 -12.30
N ASN A 61 1.59 -1.02 -12.53
CA ASN A 61 2.42 -1.71 -13.53
C ASN A 61 2.92 -3.08 -13.03
N THR A 62 3.40 -3.15 -11.80
CA THR A 62 4.03 -4.33 -11.19
C THR A 62 3.45 -4.57 -9.79
N PRO A 63 2.27 -5.19 -9.67
CA PRO A 63 1.52 -5.26 -8.41
C PRO A 63 2.26 -5.94 -7.25
N SER A 64 3.18 -6.86 -7.54
CA SER A 64 3.98 -7.56 -6.53
C SER A 64 4.89 -6.65 -5.70
N VAL A 65 5.23 -5.45 -6.21
CA VAL A 65 6.06 -4.48 -5.46
C VAL A 65 5.37 -3.98 -4.18
N PHE A 66 4.05 -4.15 -4.09
CA PHE A 66 3.28 -3.83 -2.89
C PHE A 66 3.77 -4.60 -1.65
N ALA A 67 4.35 -5.79 -1.84
CA ALA A 67 4.97 -6.58 -0.76
C ALA A 67 6.11 -5.83 -0.02
N TYR A 68 6.71 -4.83 -0.67
CA TYR A 68 7.83 -4.05 -0.14
C TYR A 68 7.42 -2.70 0.43
N ILE A 69 6.13 -2.52 0.71
CA ILE A 69 5.56 -1.31 1.32
C ILE A 69 4.97 -1.67 2.70
N SER A 70 5.44 -0.97 3.73
CA SER A 70 4.87 -1.05 5.07
C SER A 70 3.97 0.15 5.33
N ASN A 71 2.78 -0.09 5.91
CA ASN A 71 1.75 0.93 6.14
C ASN A 71 1.36 1.70 4.86
N PRO A 72 0.94 1.01 3.77
CA PRO A 72 0.58 1.67 2.51
C PRO A 72 -0.55 2.68 2.73
N THR A 73 -0.49 3.81 2.02
CA THR A 73 -1.53 4.85 2.09
C THR A 73 -2.86 4.33 1.53
N PRO A 74 -4.00 4.98 1.84
CA PRO A 74 -5.28 4.62 1.24
C PRO A 74 -5.23 4.64 -0.30
N ARG A 75 -4.50 5.59 -0.90
CA ARG A 75 -4.34 5.69 -2.35
C ARG A 75 -3.56 4.52 -2.94
N MET A 76 -2.47 4.09 -2.30
CA MET A 76 -1.70 2.91 -2.70
C MET A 76 -2.52 1.63 -2.63
N GLN A 77 -3.35 1.48 -1.58
CA GLN A 77 -4.27 0.35 -1.45
C GLN A 77 -5.32 0.35 -2.56
N ARG A 78 -5.91 1.51 -2.89
CA ARG A 78 -6.85 1.65 -4.03
C ARG A 78 -6.19 1.27 -5.36
N ALA A 79 -4.93 1.62 -5.56
CA ALA A 79 -4.19 1.21 -6.75
C ALA A 79 -4.10 -0.32 -6.88
N LEU A 80 -3.77 -1.04 -5.79
CA LEU A 80 -3.75 -2.50 -5.77
C LEU A 80 -5.16 -3.09 -6.00
N LEU A 81 -6.18 -2.52 -5.34
CA LEU A 81 -7.57 -2.95 -5.49
C LEU A 81 -8.09 -2.79 -6.92
N SER A 82 -7.72 -1.71 -7.61
CA SER A 82 -8.04 -1.52 -9.03
C SER A 82 -7.48 -2.65 -9.89
N VAL A 83 -6.22 -3.04 -9.66
CA VAL A 83 -5.59 -4.16 -10.37
C VAL A 83 -6.30 -5.48 -10.07
N ILE A 84 -6.64 -5.74 -8.80
CA ILE A 84 -7.40 -6.93 -8.39
C ILE A 84 -8.71 -7.00 -9.16
N HIS A 85 -9.48 -5.92 -9.16
CA HIS A 85 -10.76 -5.83 -9.86
C HIS A 85 -10.60 -6.06 -11.38
N ASP A 86 -9.60 -5.45 -12.02
CA ASP A 86 -9.34 -5.63 -13.45
C ASP A 86 -8.89 -7.06 -13.80
N ARG A 87 -8.20 -7.74 -12.89
CA ARG A 87 -7.79 -9.13 -13.10
C ARG A 87 -8.99 -10.08 -12.92
N LEU A 88 -9.83 -9.86 -11.92
CA LEU A 88 -11.07 -10.61 -11.73
C LEU A 88 -12.01 -10.48 -12.93
N ARG A 89 -12.11 -9.28 -13.52
CA ARG A 89 -12.91 -9.05 -14.74
C ARG A 89 -12.41 -9.87 -15.93
N ARG A 90 -11.10 -10.06 -16.04
CA ARG A 90 -10.47 -10.81 -17.14
C ARG A 90 -10.48 -12.31 -16.91
N GLN A 91 -10.37 -12.76 -15.67
CA GLN A 91 -10.27 -14.18 -15.29
C GLN A 91 -11.10 -14.47 -14.03
N PRO A 92 -12.42 -14.71 -14.18
CA PRO A 92 -13.29 -15.08 -13.07
C PRO A 92 -12.89 -16.46 -12.54
N GLY A 93 -12.44 -16.55 -11.28
CA GLY A 93 -12.22 -17.82 -10.58
C GLY A 93 -10.83 -18.08 -10.00
N ALA A 94 -9.78 -17.38 -10.44
CA ALA A 94 -8.41 -17.60 -9.90
C ALA A 94 -7.45 -16.41 -9.99
N GLY A 95 -7.87 -15.28 -10.58
CA GLY A 95 -6.91 -14.27 -11.04
C GLY A 95 -6.11 -13.58 -9.92
N ALA A 96 -6.71 -13.25 -8.79
CA ALA A 96 -6.15 -12.21 -7.90
C ALA A 96 -5.75 -12.68 -6.49
N THR A 97 -5.69 -13.99 -6.25
CA THR A 97 -5.38 -14.54 -4.92
C THR A 97 -4.05 -14.02 -4.34
N ASP A 98 -3.01 -14.00 -5.16
CA ASP A 98 -1.70 -13.43 -4.83
C ASP A 98 -1.79 -11.99 -4.35
N LEU A 99 -2.55 -11.15 -5.07
CA LEU A 99 -2.70 -9.73 -4.76
C LEU A 99 -3.54 -9.48 -3.51
N VAL A 100 -4.57 -10.32 -3.27
CA VAL A 100 -5.36 -10.27 -2.05
C VAL A 100 -4.50 -10.63 -0.83
N LEU A 101 -3.60 -11.60 -0.95
CA LEU A 101 -2.66 -11.94 0.12
C LEU A 101 -1.72 -10.78 0.46
N LEU A 102 -1.25 -10.03 -0.54
CA LEU A 102 -0.46 -8.81 -0.32
C LEU A 102 -1.26 -7.76 0.48
N LEU A 103 -2.54 -7.59 0.16
CA LEU A 103 -3.43 -6.70 0.89
C LEU A 103 -3.63 -7.17 2.34
N ILE A 104 -3.94 -8.45 2.56
CA ILE A 104 -4.10 -9.03 3.91
C ILE A 104 -2.84 -8.80 4.76
N ASN A 105 -1.66 -9.07 4.20
CA ASN A 105 -0.39 -8.91 4.91
C ASN A 105 -0.13 -7.45 5.32
N ALA A 106 -0.50 -6.48 4.47
CA ALA A 106 -0.40 -5.07 4.83
C ALA A 106 -1.33 -4.69 6.00
N TYR A 107 -2.50 -5.33 6.11
CA TYR A 107 -3.47 -5.10 7.18
C TYR A 107 -3.08 -5.70 8.54
N ALA A 108 -2.04 -6.54 8.59
CA ALA A 108 -1.44 -7.01 9.84
C ALA A 108 -0.85 -5.87 10.67
N SER A 109 -0.51 -4.73 10.05
CA SER A 109 -0.07 -3.55 10.80
C SER A 109 -1.24 -2.84 11.49
N PRO A 110 -1.11 -2.45 12.78
CA PRO A 110 -2.10 -1.61 13.45
C PRO A 110 -2.07 -0.15 12.97
N HIS A 111 -1.05 0.26 12.22
CA HIS A 111 -0.84 1.65 11.79
C HIS A 111 -1.32 1.95 10.36
N ILE A 112 -1.79 0.94 9.62
CA ILE A 112 -2.34 1.15 8.29
C ILE A 112 -3.67 1.91 8.38
N THR A 113 -3.84 2.92 7.52
CA THR A 113 -5.11 3.64 7.39
C THR A 113 -5.96 2.92 6.35
N GLU A 114 -7.18 2.54 6.69
CA GLU A 114 -8.04 1.73 5.83
C GLU A 114 -8.55 2.53 4.62
N ALA A 115 -8.47 1.93 3.42
CA ALA A 115 -8.98 2.53 2.19
C ALA A 115 -10.44 2.19 1.89
N VAL A 116 -10.90 1.02 2.35
CA VAL A 116 -12.25 0.48 2.14
C VAL A 116 -12.86 0.17 3.50
N PRO A 117 -13.92 0.88 3.91
CA PRO A 117 -14.55 0.66 5.20
C PRO A 117 -14.92 -0.81 5.44
N GLY A 118 -14.50 -1.36 6.58
CA GLY A 118 -14.85 -2.72 7.00
C GLY A 118 -13.94 -3.83 6.46
N LEU A 119 -12.96 -3.49 5.62
CA LEU A 119 -11.98 -4.46 5.10
C LEU A 119 -11.14 -5.08 6.23
N ARG A 120 -10.67 -4.27 7.19
CA ARG A 120 -9.95 -4.70 8.38
C ARG A 120 -10.80 -5.64 9.22
N THR A 121 -12.06 -5.29 9.45
CA THR A 121 -12.98 -6.12 10.22
C THR A 121 -13.18 -7.47 9.53
N LEU A 122 -13.34 -7.48 8.20
CA LEU A 122 -13.43 -8.73 7.44
C LEU A 122 -12.14 -9.57 7.56
N ILE A 123 -10.98 -8.95 7.35
CA ILE A 123 -9.66 -9.58 7.46
C ILE A 123 -9.43 -10.18 8.85
N PHE A 124 -9.91 -9.51 9.90
CA PHE A 124 -9.84 -9.97 11.28
C PHE A 124 -10.81 -11.12 11.55
N ASN A 125 -12.08 -10.99 11.16
CA ASN A 125 -13.09 -12.03 11.39
C ASN A 125 -12.77 -13.35 10.68
N THR A 126 -12.01 -13.29 9.59
CA THR A 126 -11.60 -14.46 8.79
C THR A 126 -10.21 -14.97 9.14
N GLU A 127 -9.56 -14.48 10.21
CA GLU A 127 -8.18 -14.87 10.55
C GLU A 127 -8.03 -16.36 10.92
N HIS A 128 -9.12 -16.99 11.39
CA HIS A 128 -9.18 -18.39 11.80
C HIS A 128 -9.44 -19.35 10.63
N GLU A 129 -9.85 -18.83 9.46
CA GLU A 129 -10.21 -19.61 8.30
C GLU A 129 -8.98 -20.06 7.49
N ASP A 130 -9.14 -21.08 6.65
CA ASP A 130 -8.12 -21.44 5.67
C ASP A 130 -7.80 -20.25 4.75
N THR A 131 -6.54 -20.15 4.33
CA THR A 131 -6.06 -19.05 3.48
C THR A 131 -6.92 -18.88 2.21
N ASN A 132 -7.35 -19.98 1.59
CA ASN A 132 -8.18 -19.92 0.39
C ASN A 132 -9.58 -19.39 0.70
N LEU A 133 -10.20 -19.84 1.79
CA LEU A 133 -11.53 -19.37 2.22
C LEU A 133 -11.51 -17.89 2.57
N ARG A 134 -10.47 -17.45 3.29
CA ARG A 134 -10.23 -16.05 3.64
C ARG A 134 -10.08 -15.17 2.41
N VAL A 135 -9.29 -15.61 1.42
CA VAL A 135 -9.15 -14.90 0.14
C VAL A 135 -10.48 -14.81 -0.59
N HIS A 136 -11.25 -15.91 -0.66
CA HIS A 136 -12.55 -15.93 -1.32
C HIS A 136 -13.54 -14.95 -0.66
N ALA A 137 -13.61 -14.92 0.66
CA ALA A 137 -14.49 -13.99 1.39
C ALA A 137 -14.15 -12.51 1.10
N ILE A 138 -12.86 -12.17 0.99
CA ILE A 138 -12.42 -10.82 0.62
C ILE A 138 -12.73 -10.52 -0.84
N LEU A 139 -12.54 -11.48 -1.74
CA LEU A 139 -12.91 -11.34 -3.15
C LEU A 139 -14.41 -11.12 -3.32
N GLU A 140 -15.25 -11.82 -2.56
CA GLU A 140 -16.71 -11.61 -2.56
C GLU A 140 -17.09 -10.20 -2.09
N LEU A 141 -16.47 -9.68 -1.02
CA LEU A 141 -16.66 -8.29 -0.61
C LEU A 141 -16.30 -7.32 -1.75
N LEU A 142 -15.16 -7.54 -2.40
CA LEU A 142 -14.67 -6.67 -3.47
C LEU A 142 -15.54 -6.73 -4.74
N VAL A 143 -16.15 -7.88 -5.05
CA VAL A 143 -17.12 -8.03 -6.14
C VAL A 143 -18.47 -7.40 -5.80
N GLY A 144 -18.91 -7.52 -4.54
CA GLY A 144 -20.19 -6.99 -4.05
C GLY A 144 -20.19 -5.48 -3.78
N THR A 145 -19.02 -4.84 -3.72
CA THR A 145 -18.90 -3.39 -3.49
C THR A 145 -19.23 -2.61 -4.77
N PRO A 146 -20.33 -1.83 -4.83
CA PRO A 146 -20.64 -0.99 -6.00
C PRO A 146 -19.50 0.00 -6.26
N ARG A 147 -19.19 0.25 -7.54
CA ARG A 147 -18.12 1.18 -7.97
C ARG A 147 -18.31 2.57 -7.36
N GLY A 148 -17.61 2.81 -6.25
CA GLY A 148 -17.52 4.09 -5.55
C GLY A 148 -16.13 4.36 -4.98
N LEU A 149 -15.10 3.66 -5.48
CA LEU A 149 -13.70 3.86 -5.06
C LEU A 149 -13.09 5.20 -5.52
N ASP A 150 -13.85 6.02 -6.28
CA ASP A 150 -13.45 7.34 -6.78
C ASP A 150 -13.94 8.52 -5.92
N VAL A 151 -14.65 8.31 -4.80
CA VAL A 151 -15.25 9.42 -4.04
C VAL A 151 -14.99 9.31 -2.54
N ILE A 152 -13.72 9.35 -2.14
CA ILE A 152 -13.33 9.91 -0.83
C ILE A 152 -11.99 10.64 -1.02
N ASP A 153 -12.05 11.75 -1.76
CA ASP A 153 -11.23 12.94 -1.50
C ASP A 153 -12.17 13.94 -0.83
N MET A 154 -11.99 14.14 0.48
CA MET A 154 -12.54 15.26 1.23
C MET A 154 -11.49 15.74 2.23
#